data_AF-A0A2M7XV76-F1
#
_entry.id   AF-A0A2M7XV76-F1
#
_cell.length_a   1.000
_cell.length_b   1.000
_cell.length_c   1.000
_cell.angle_alpha   90.00
_cell.angle_beta   90.00
_cell.angle_gamma   90.00
#
_symmetry.space_group_name_H-M   'P 1'
#
loop_
_entity.id
_entity.type
_entity.pdbx_description
1 polymer ?
#
loop_
_entity_poly.entity_id
_entity_poly.type
_entity_poly.pdbx_seq_one_letter_code
_entity_poly.pdbx_strand_id
1 'polypeptide(L)'
;VAACQTDATKILIHDAARPFVTPQTISECLAALDENDAAAPVIPTKDTIVKQEGSTWRQLDRSQLRAMQTPQGFRAEVIRSAHATGVIGTDEIGLVLVSNPQAKIHLFEGDLDNFKITTPQDLELATLVLARRQTN
;
A
#
# COMPACT_ATOMS: atom_id res chain seq x y z
N VAL A 1 -9.84 6.54 8.16
CA VAL A 1 -9.35 7.62 9.05
C VAL A 1 -10.38 8.10 10.07
N ALA A 2 -11.60 8.46 9.67
CA ALA A 2 -12.63 8.93 10.61
C ALA A 2 -13.03 7.89 11.69
N ALA A 3 -12.91 6.59 11.39
CA ALA A 3 -13.17 5.50 12.33
C ALA A 3 -12.09 5.32 13.42
N CYS A 4 -10.93 5.98 13.29
CA CYS A 4 -9.85 5.90 14.27
C CYS A 4 -10.08 6.89 15.42
N GLN A 5 -9.70 6.50 16.65
CA GLN A 5 -9.72 7.38 17.82
C GLN A 5 -8.99 8.70 17.55
N THR A 6 -9.45 9.79 18.15
CA THR A 6 -8.95 11.14 17.87
C THR A 6 -7.54 11.38 18.38
N ASP A 7 -7.11 10.63 19.40
CA ASP A 7 -5.78 10.67 20.02
C ASP A 7 -4.77 9.69 19.40
N ALA A 8 -5.19 8.87 18.43
CA ALA A 8 -4.28 8.00 17.70
C ALA A 8 -3.22 8.84 16.97
N THR A 9 -1.94 8.51 17.21
CA THR A 9 -0.79 9.22 16.60
C THR A 9 -0.29 8.56 15.32
N LYS A 10 -0.52 7.25 15.17
CA LYS A 10 -0.22 6.46 13.97
C LYS A 10 -1.50 5.77 13.50
N ILE A 11 -1.74 5.77 12.19
CA ILE A 11 -2.90 5.13 11.56
C ILE A 11 -2.40 4.17 10.49
N LEU A 12 -2.87 2.92 10.52
CA LEU A 12 -2.72 1.99 9.41
C LEU A 12 -4.05 1.84 8.68
N ILE A 13 -3.97 1.85 7.35
CA ILE A 13 -5.10 1.63 6.45
C ILE A 13 -4.81 0.36 5.67
N HIS A 14 -5.73 -0.61 5.73
CA HIS A 14 -5.52 -1.93 5.15
C HIS A 14 -6.76 -2.40 4.40
N ASP A 15 -6.52 -2.96 3.22
CA ASP A 15 -7.55 -3.64 2.44
C ASP A 15 -8.01 -4.92 3.16
N ALA A 16 -9.29 -5.01 3.50
CA ALA A 16 -9.85 -6.25 4.06
C ALA A 16 -9.67 -7.48 3.14
N ALA A 17 -9.49 -7.26 1.83
CA ALA A 17 -9.25 -8.29 0.83
C ALA A 17 -7.79 -8.79 0.77
N ARG A 18 -6.91 -8.40 1.70
CA ARG A 18 -5.53 -8.89 1.82
C ARG A 18 -5.35 -9.72 3.10
N PRO A 19 -5.91 -10.94 3.17
CA PRO A 19 -5.97 -11.71 4.42
C PRO A 19 -4.62 -12.25 4.90
N PHE A 20 -3.55 -12.11 4.12
CA PHE A 20 -2.27 -12.77 4.33
C PHE A 20 -1.16 -11.86 4.85
N VAL A 21 -1.48 -10.61 5.19
CA VAL A 21 -0.54 -9.68 5.85
C VAL A 21 0.10 -10.34 7.08
N THR A 22 1.40 -10.10 7.28
CA THR A 22 2.15 -10.68 8.39
C THR A 22 2.31 -9.67 9.55
N PRO A 23 2.49 -10.13 10.80
CA PRO A 23 2.83 -9.26 11.93
C PRO A 23 4.12 -8.46 11.70
N GLN A 24 5.07 -9.01 10.93
CA GLN A 24 6.30 -8.32 10.55
C GLN A 24 6.00 -7.10 9.68
N THR A 25 5.20 -7.26 8.62
CA THR A 25 4.81 -6.14 7.73
C THR A 25 4.09 -5.03 8.51
N ILE A 26 3.23 -5.38 9.47
CA ILE A 26 2.55 -4.40 10.32
C ILE A 26 3.54 -3.67 11.24
N SER A 27 4.44 -4.42 11.89
CA SER A 27 5.48 -3.86 12.77
C SER A 27 6.41 -2.91 12.02
N GLU A 28 6.80 -3.28 10.80
CA GLU A 28 7.67 -2.47 9.95
C GLU A 28 6.99 -1.16 9.51
N CYS A 29 5.70 -1.22 9.11
CA CYS A 29 4.91 -0.01 8.88
C CYS A 29 4.91 0.91 10.10
N LEU A 30 4.66 0.36 11.30
CA LEU A 30 4.61 1.15 12.53
C LEU A 30 5.95 1.78 12.89
N ALA A 31 7.04 1.03 12.79
CA ALA A 31 8.38 1.49 13.10
C ALA A 31 8.84 2.59 12.12
N ALA A 32 8.54 2.43 10.83
CA ALA A 32 8.90 3.42 9.82
C ALA A 32 8.29 4.81 10.11
N LEU A 33 7.14 4.89 10.79
CA LEU A 33 6.49 6.15 11.14
C LEU A 33 7.17 6.95 12.26
N ASP A 34 8.20 6.41 12.91
CA ASP A 34 9.01 7.17 13.87
C ASP A 34 9.86 8.24 13.17
N GLU A 35 10.23 8.00 11.92
CA GLU A 35 11.10 8.89 11.14
C GLU A 35 10.47 9.41 9.84
N ASN A 36 9.28 8.91 9.47
CA ASN A 36 8.64 9.19 8.19
C ASN A 36 7.16 9.58 8.38
N ASP A 37 6.61 10.28 7.40
CA ASP A 37 5.23 10.75 7.41
C ASP A 37 4.24 9.64 7.03
N ALA A 38 4.67 8.76 6.13
CA ALA A 38 3.94 7.58 5.74
C ALA A 38 4.88 6.43 5.37
N ALA A 39 4.35 5.20 5.38
CA ALA A 39 5.09 4.02 4.97
C ALA A 39 4.17 2.98 4.32
N ALA A 40 4.70 2.16 3.41
CA ALA A 40 3.97 1.04 2.84
C ALA A 40 4.88 -0.04 2.25
N PRO A 41 4.44 -1.31 2.27
CA PRO A 41 5.10 -2.39 1.54
C PRO A 41 4.87 -2.23 0.04
N VAL A 42 5.91 -2.54 -0.73
CA VAL A 42 5.86 -2.55 -2.19
C VAL A 42 6.56 -3.78 -2.75
N ILE A 43 6.10 -4.27 -3.90
CA ILE A 43 6.72 -5.41 -4.59
C ILE A 43 7.12 -5.02 -6.02
N PRO A 44 8.13 -5.68 -6.62
CA PRO A 44 8.43 -5.50 -8.05
C PRO A 44 7.22 -5.84 -8.93
N THR A 45 6.99 -5.03 -9.97
CA THR A 45 5.98 -5.35 -10.99
C THR A 45 6.46 -6.52 -11.86
N LYS A 46 5.61 -7.51 -12.10
CA LYS A 46 5.95 -8.69 -12.94
C LYS A 46 5.76 -8.39 -14.43
N ASP A 47 4.69 -7.70 -14.78
CA ASP A 47 4.33 -7.44 -16.16
C ASP A 47 5.07 -6.23 -16.74
N THR A 48 5.21 -6.19 -18.07
CA THR A 48 5.64 -4.98 -18.77
C THR A 48 4.54 -3.94 -18.68
N ILE A 49 4.84 -2.78 -18.10
CA ILE A 49 3.88 -1.69 -17.96
C ILE A 49 4.04 -0.70 -19.11
N VAL A 50 2.93 -0.38 -19.76
CA VAL A 50 2.84 0.65 -20.81
C VAL A 50 1.90 1.76 -20.36
N LYS A 51 2.28 3.00 -20.64
CA LYS A 51 1.42 4.18 -20.46
C LYS A 51 0.83 4.55 -21.82
N GLN A 52 -0.50 4.68 -21.89
CA GLN A 52 -1.18 5.20 -23.07
C GLN A 52 -1.08 6.74 -23.09
N GLU A 53 -0.71 7.30 -24.23
CA GLU A 53 -0.64 8.74 -24.48
C GLU A 53 -1.39 9.05 -25.78
N GLY A 54 -2.71 9.30 -25.65
CA GLY A 54 -3.61 9.44 -26.79
C GLY A 54 -3.73 8.14 -27.58
N SER A 55 -3.32 8.16 -28.86
CA SER A 55 -3.26 6.99 -29.74
C SER A 55 -1.91 6.26 -29.71
N THR A 56 -0.96 6.70 -28.88
CA THR A 56 0.38 6.10 -28.76
C THR A 56 0.60 5.42 -27.42
N TRP A 57 1.64 4.59 -27.34
CA TRP A 57 1.99 3.81 -26.16
C TRP A 57 3.47 3.99 -25.83
N ARG A 58 3.77 4.25 -24.56
CA ARG A 58 5.12 4.37 -24.05
C ARG A 58 5.40 3.29 -23.02
N GLN A 59 6.42 2.47 -23.25
CA GLN A 59 6.88 1.50 -22.26
C GLN A 59 7.53 2.23 -21.08
N LEU A 60 7.23 1.80 -19.86
CA LEU A 60 7.87 2.28 -18.64
C LEU A 60 9.03 1.34 -18.26
N ASP A 61 10.09 1.90 -17.68
CA ASP A 61 11.18 1.10 -17.12
C ASP A 61 10.72 0.38 -15.86
N ARG A 62 10.40 -0.90 -16.02
CA ARG A 62 9.92 -1.79 -14.96
C ARG A 62 10.86 -1.85 -13.75
N SER A 63 12.17 -1.64 -13.93
CA SER A 63 13.14 -1.68 -12.81
C SER A 63 12.92 -0.57 -11.79
N GLN A 64 12.31 0.54 -12.22
CA GLN A 64 11.97 1.71 -11.40
C GLN A 64 10.53 1.68 -10.88
N LEU A 65 9.74 0.65 -11.23
CA LEU A 65 8.35 0.55 -10.83
C LEU A 65 8.16 -0.45 -9.69
N ARG A 66 7.20 -0.15 -8.83
CA ARG A 66 6.75 -1.05 -7.76
C ARG A 66 5.23 -1.04 -7.69
N ALA A 67 4.64 -2.19 -7.37
CA ALA A 67 3.23 -2.30 -7.05
C ALA A 67 3.05 -2.09 -5.55
N MET A 68 2.28 -1.06 -5.19
CA MET A 68 1.96 -0.74 -3.81
C MET A 68 1.07 -1.83 -3.19
N GLN A 69 1.33 -2.17 -1.93
CA GLN A 69 0.48 -3.03 -1.12
C GLN A 69 -0.03 -2.26 0.11
N THR A 70 -1.00 -2.85 0.81
CA THR A 70 -1.42 -2.38 2.13
C THR A 70 -1.00 -3.42 3.18
N PRO A 71 -0.76 -3.06 4.45
CA PRO A 71 -1.16 -1.82 5.11
C PRO A 71 -0.32 -0.61 4.66
N GLN A 72 -0.96 0.55 4.55
CA GLN A 72 -0.28 1.83 4.44
C GLN A 72 -0.35 2.51 5.81
N GLY A 73 0.81 2.83 6.38
CA GLY A 73 0.94 3.53 7.65
C GLY A 73 1.10 5.03 7.45
N PHE A 74 0.55 5.82 8.36
CA PHE A 74 0.64 7.28 8.35
C PHE A 74 0.77 7.85 9.76
N ARG A 75 1.53 8.95 9.91
CA ARG A 75 1.32 9.86 11.04
C ARG A 75 -0.10 10.40 10.94
N ALA A 76 -0.84 10.35 12.05
CA ALA A 76 -2.27 10.64 12.05
C ALA A 76 -2.58 12.07 11.55
N GLU A 77 -1.77 13.05 11.96
CA GLU A 77 -1.88 14.44 11.52
C GLU A 77 -1.73 14.60 10.00
N VAL A 78 -0.82 13.83 9.38
CA VAL A 78 -0.52 13.89 7.95
C VAL A 78 -1.73 13.41 7.15
N ILE A 79 -2.23 12.20 7.43
CA ILE A 79 -3.34 11.63 6.65
C ILE A 79 -4.67 12.36 6.92
N ARG A 80 -4.91 12.83 8.15
CA ARG A 80 -6.09 13.66 8.46
C ARG A 80 -6.06 14.98 7.70
N SER A 81 -4.90 15.65 7.65
CA SER A 81 -4.74 16.89 6.89
C SER A 81 -4.91 16.66 5.39
N ALA A 82 -4.35 15.57 4.86
CA ALA A 82 -4.49 15.19 3.46
C ALA A 82 -5.96 14.99 3.06
N HIS A 83 -6.75 14.26 3.85
CA HIS A 83 -8.20 14.10 3.61
C HIS A 83 -8.98 15.42 3.69
N ALA A 84 -8.56 16.37 4.54
CA ALA A 84 -9.23 17.66 4.69
C ALA A 84 -9.07 18.57 3.45
N THR A 85 -8.09 18.30 2.57
CA THR A 85 -7.86 19.10 1.35
C THR A 85 -8.93 18.91 0.29
N GLY A 86 -9.69 17.81 0.32
CA GLY A 86 -10.65 17.44 -0.73
C GLY A 86 -10.02 16.99 -2.05
N VAL A 87 -8.69 16.88 -2.12
CA VAL A 87 -7.96 16.32 -3.26
C VAL A 87 -8.20 14.81 -3.36
N ILE A 88 -8.12 14.26 -4.56
CA ILE A 88 -8.28 12.83 -4.83
C ILE A 88 -6.92 12.21 -5.16
N GLY A 89 -6.53 11.20 -4.39
CA GLY A 89 -5.42 10.29 -4.70
C GLY A 89 -5.90 8.96 -5.25
N THR A 90 -5.02 8.19 -5.88
CA THR A 90 -5.30 6.81 -6.33
C THR A 90 -5.41 5.81 -5.17
N ASP A 91 -4.71 6.12 -4.08
CA ASP A 91 -4.70 5.45 -2.78
C ASP A 91 -4.31 6.50 -1.71
N GLU A 92 -4.16 6.10 -0.45
CA GLU A 92 -3.88 7.04 0.64
C GLU A 92 -2.47 7.63 0.60
N ILE A 93 -1.44 6.88 0.19
CA ILE A 93 -0.11 7.45 -0.06
C ILE A 93 -0.16 8.44 -1.23
N GLY A 94 -0.86 8.11 -2.32
CA GLY A 94 -1.07 9.01 -3.44
C GLY A 94 -1.77 10.30 -3.02
N LEU A 95 -2.79 10.21 -2.15
CA LEU A 95 -3.47 11.37 -1.57
C LEU A 95 -2.49 12.25 -0.78
N VAL A 96 -1.64 11.64 0.05
CA VAL A 96 -0.60 12.36 0.81
C VAL A 96 0.39 13.03 -0.15
N LEU A 97 0.86 12.34 -1.20
CA LEU A 97 1.81 12.91 -2.15
C LEU A 97 1.24 14.08 -2.95
N VAL A 98 -0.05 14.04 -3.34
CA VAL A 98 -0.67 15.16 -4.07
C VAL A 98 -0.91 16.35 -3.14
N SER A 99 -1.35 16.12 -1.90
CA SER A 99 -1.62 17.18 -0.93
C SER A 99 -0.37 17.76 -0.27
N ASN A 100 0.67 16.95 -0.09
CA ASN A 100 1.97 17.32 0.45
C ASN A 100 3.10 16.62 -0.34
N PRO A 101 3.58 17.23 -1.43
CA PRO A 101 4.65 16.66 -2.25
C PRO A 101 6.01 16.50 -1.55
N GLN A 102 6.17 17.11 -0.36
CA GLN A 102 7.40 17.02 0.44
C GLN A 102 7.30 15.96 1.54
N ALA A 103 6.16 15.28 1.69
CA ALA A 103 5.98 14.23 2.69
C ALA A 103 7.05 13.14 2.53
N LYS A 104 7.67 12.76 3.65
CA LYS A 104 8.69 11.71 3.67
C LYS A 104 8.01 10.34 3.67
N ILE A 105 8.01 9.67 2.53
CA ILE A 105 7.40 8.35 2.35
C ILE A 105 8.47 7.26 2.39
N HIS A 106 8.30 6.25 3.25
CA HIS A 106 9.16 5.08 3.31
C HIS A 106 8.51 3.88 2.65
N LEU A 107 9.06 3.43 1.53
CA LEU A 107 8.62 2.21 0.85
C LEU A 107 9.60 1.08 1.15
N PHE A 108 9.08 -0.05 1.60
CA PHE A 108 9.87 -1.21 1.99
C PHE A 108 9.39 -2.49 1.28
N GLU A 109 10.17 -3.57 1.37
CA GLU A 109 9.86 -4.81 0.63
C GLU A 109 8.58 -5.46 1.17
N GLY A 110 7.63 -5.72 0.26
CA GLY A 110 6.38 -6.41 0.55
C GLY A 110 6.47 -7.93 0.42
N ASP A 111 5.31 -8.59 0.46
CA ASP A 111 5.19 -10.03 0.30
C ASP A 111 4.26 -10.36 -0.86
N LEU A 112 4.68 -11.27 -1.74
CA LEU A 112 3.85 -11.76 -2.84
C LEU A 112 2.56 -12.45 -2.35
N ASP A 113 2.60 -13.07 -1.17
CA ASP A 113 1.40 -13.66 -0.54
C ASP A 113 0.42 -12.58 -0.07
N ASN A 114 0.85 -11.34 0.14
CA ASN A 114 -0.01 -10.22 0.55
C ASN A 114 -0.75 -9.58 -0.65
N PHE A 115 -1.15 -10.40 -1.62
CA PHE A 115 -1.93 -9.98 -2.78
C PHE A 115 -3.37 -9.63 -2.36
N LYS A 116 -4.00 -8.72 -3.13
CA LYS A 116 -5.39 -8.35 -2.95
C LYS A 116 -6.26 -9.34 -3.71
N ILE A 117 -7.24 -9.92 -3.03
CA ILE A 117 -8.24 -10.76 -3.68
C ILE A 117 -9.21 -9.87 -4.43
N THR A 118 -9.17 -9.93 -5.75
CA THR A 118 -10.01 -9.11 -6.66
C THR A 118 -10.78 -9.94 -7.68
N THR A 119 -10.36 -11.18 -7.89
CA THR A 119 -10.92 -12.10 -8.89
C THR A 119 -11.23 -13.47 -8.29
N PRO A 120 -12.05 -14.30 -8.94
CA PRO A 120 -12.24 -15.70 -8.54
C PRO A 120 -10.94 -16.51 -8.53
N GLN A 121 -10.02 -16.24 -9.47
CA GLN A 121 -8.71 -16.89 -9.51
C GLN A 121 -7.85 -16.55 -8.29
N ASP A 122 -7.96 -15.31 -7.78
CA ASP A 122 -7.29 -14.93 -6.53
C ASP A 122 -7.81 -15.74 -5.33
N LEU A 123 -9.09 -16.15 -5.32
CA LEU A 123 -9.65 -17.01 -4.26
C LEU A 123 -9.09 -18.44 -4.32
N GLU A 124 -8.89 -18.98 -5.52
CA GLU A 124 -8.23 -20.27 -5.71
C GLU A 124 -6.79 -20.21 -5.19
N LEU A 125 -6.05 -19.16 -5.56
CA LEU A 125 -4.70 -18.92 -5.05
C LEU A 125 -4.68 -18.76 -3.53
N ALA A 126 -5.64 -18.02 -2.96
CA ALA A 126 -5.75 -17.83 -1.51
C ALA A 126 -5.94 -19.16 -0.77
N THR A 127 -6.71 -20.08 -1.35
CA THR A 127 -6.91 -21.43 -0.80
C THR A 127 -5.60 -22.21 -0.74
N LEU A 128 -4.77 -22.12 -1.79
CA LEU A 128 -3.45 -22.76 -1.83
C LEU A 128 -2.49 -22.16 -0.79
N VAL A 129 -2.48 -20.83 -0.64
CA VAL A 129 -1.66 -20.14 0.37
C VAL A 129 -2.07 -20.54 1.78
N LEU A 130 -3.39 -20.60 2.06
CA LEU A 130 -3.90 -21.07 3.35
C LEU A 130 -3.44 -22.49 3.67
N ALA A 131 -3.58 -23.42 2.72
CA ALA A 131 -3.16 -24.81 2.91
C ALA A 131 -1.66 -24.91 3.23
N ARG A 132 -0.81 -24.17 2.49
CA ARG A 132 0.65 -24.14 2.74
C ARG A 132 1.00 -23.61 4.12
N ARG A 133 0.25 -22.64 4.64
CA ARG A 133 0.49 -22.05 5.98
C ARG A 133 0.05 -22.95 7.13
N GLN A 134 -0.87 -23.88 6.90
CA GLN A 134 -1.32 -24.84 7.94
C GLN A 134 -0.37 -26.04 8.10
N THR A 135 0.43 -26.33 7.07
CA THR A 135 1.41 -27.43 7.08
C THR A 135 2.77 -27.04 7.67
N ASN A 136 2.99 -25.77 7.99
CA ASN A 136 4.20 -25.23 8.61
C ASN A 136 3.93 -24.84 10.06
#